data_AF-A0A9R1XTV0-F1
#
_entry.id   AF-A0A9R1XTV0-F1
#
_cell.length_a   1.000
_cell.length_b   1.000
_cell.length_c   1.000
_cell.angle_alpha   90.00
_cell.angle_beta   90.00
_cell.angle_gamma   90.00
#
_symmetry.space_group_name_H-M   'P 1'
#
loop_
_entity.id
_entity.type
_entity.pdbx_description
1 polymer ?
#
loop_
_entity_poly.entity_id
_entity_poly.type
_entity_poly.pdbx_seq_one_letter_code
_entity_poly.pdbx_strand_id
1 'polypeptide(L)'
;MFVTEEERETAGNTTVKYHGKWPLRRAFRIEGCGNDMELDYSSAAIVIGFSLIVSILKAFSIKSEATRVMVAAPLIAFVTNHILYLKCYQFDYDLNMKACAMMGVAKVLISGVWARISNHPFEWKIWVVTIGEGLIILFQIYDFPPYKGFLDAHAISHAIVVPVSYIWWSFIHDDSEYRTKTLMRKAK
;
A
#
# COMPACT_ATOMS: atom_id res chain seq x y z
N MET A 1 -16.06 0.28 32.75
CA MET A 1 -15.90 -1.17 32.92
C MET A 1 -15.65 -1.75 31.53
N PHE A 2 -14.41 -2.18 31.25
CA PHE A 2 -14.05 -2.75 29.94
C PHE A 2 -14.42 -4.23 29.99
N VAL A 3 -15.46 -4.62 29.25
CA VAL A 3 -15.82 -6.03 29.04
C VAL A 3 -14.74 -6.64 28.15
N THR A 4 -14.19 -7.76 28.59
CA THR A 4 -13.09 -8.46 27.91
C THR A 4 -13.63 -9.18 26.67
N GLU A 5 -12.85 -9.23 25.58
CA GLU A 5 -13.24 -9.86 24.30
C GLU A 5 -13.71 -11.32 24.47
N GLU A 6 -13.09 -12.03 25.42
CA GLU A 6 -13.39 -13.42 25.81
C GLU A 6 -14.83 -13.60 26.34
N GLU A 7 -15.39 -12.57 26.99
CA GLU A 7 -16.79 -12.55 27.48
C GLU A 7 -17.81 -12.30 26.34
N ARG A 8 -17.35 -11.80 25.18
CA ARG A 8 -18.21 -11.55 24.01
C ARG A 8 -18.25 -12.73 23.05
N GLU A 9 -17.15 -13.45 22.92
CA GLU A 9 -17.09 -14.70 22.15
C GLU A 9 -17.96 -15.80 22.79
N THR A 10 -17.96 -15.88 24.13
CA THR A 10 -18.85 -16.79 24.87
C THR A 10 -20.34 -16.44 24.75
N ALA A 11 -20.67 -15.21 24.34
CA ALA A 11 -22.06 -14.75 24.14
C ALA A 11 -22.58 -14.94 22.70
N GLY A 12 -21.82 -15.56 21.80
CA GLY A 12 -22.27 -15.89 20.44
C GLY A 12 -22.44 -14.72 19.48
N ASN A 13 -21.90 -13.54 19.82
CA ASN A 13 -21.89 -12.38 18.91
C ASN A 13 -20.74 -12.49 17.90
N THR A 14 -21.00 -12.18 16.63
CA THR A 14 -19.96 -12.11 15.61
C THR A 14 -18.94 -11.01 15.94
N THR A 15 -17.66 -11.32 15.73
CA THR A 15 -16.54 -10.40 15.94
C THR A 15 -16.72 -9.17 15.06
N VAL A 16 -16.99 -8.03 15.69
CA VAL A 16 -17.03 -6.73 15.02
C VAL A 16 -15.59 -6.42 14.60
N LYS A 17 -15.29 -6.48 13.30
CA LYS A 17 -13.98 -6.04 12.79
C LYS A 17 -13.71 -4.63 13.31
N TYR A 18 -12.59 -4.45 14.01
CA TYR A 18 -12.20 -3.19 14.63
C TYR A 18 -11.62 -2.25 13.58
N HIS A 19 -12.47 -1.77 12.67
CA HIS A 19 -12.08 -0.82 11.65
C HIS A 19 -11.78 0.54 12.29
N GLY A 20 -10.51 0.82 12.59
CA GLY A 20 -9.99 2.17 12.85
C GLY A 20 -10.66 2.96 13.99
N LYS A 21 -11.48 2.32 14.83
CA LYS A 21 -12.12 2.97 15.98
C LYS A 21 -11.13 3.00 17.15
N TRP A 22 -10.14 3.89 17.04
CA TRP A 22 -9.27 4.23 18.17
C TRP A 22 -10.12 4.63 19.40
N PRO A 23 -9.68 4.27 20.63
CA PRO A 23 -10.30 4.76 21.87
C PRO A 23 -10.30 6.29 21.96
N LEU A 24 -9.38 6.96 21.25
CA LEU A 24 -9.24 8.42 21.22
C LEU A 24 -10.47 9.14 20.64
N ARG A 25 -11.21 8.52 19.71
CA ARG A 25 -12.47 9.11 19.19
C ARG A 25 -13.53 9.26 20.29
N ARG A 26 -13.52 8.39 21.31
CA ARG A 26 -14.42 8.47 22.47
C ARG A 26 -13.92 9.43 23.55
N ALA A 27 -12.60 9.59 23.69
CA ALA A 27 -12.00 10.47 24.70
C ALA A 27 -12.06 11.96 24.32
N PHE A 28 -11.99 12.30 23.02
CA PHE A 28 -11.88 13.69 22.57
C PHE A 28 -13.14 14.31 21.98
N ARG A 29 -14.28 13.59 21.91
CA ARG A 29 -15.54 14.07 21.30
C ARG A 29 -15.27 14.95 20.07
N ILE A 30 -14.47 14.44 19.13
CA ILE A 30 -14.28 15.09 17.84
C ILE A 30 -15.46 14.65 16.98
N GLU A 31 -16.56 15.40 17.09
CA GLU A 31 -17.60 15.41 16.06
C GLU A 31 -17.04 16.16 14.85
N GLY A 32 -16.25 15.46 14.04
CA GLY A 32 -15.65 15.99 12.82
C GLY A 32 -15.69 14.94 11.73
N CYS A 33 -16.58 15.14 10.76
CA CYS A 33 -16.71 14.56 9.42
C CYS A 33 -16.29 13.09 9.18
N GLY A 34 -17.20 12.30 8.61
CA GLY A 34 -16.92 10.98 8.03
C GLY A 34 -15.93 10.94 6.86
N ASN A 35 -15.24 12.05 6.55
CA ASN A 35 -14.41 12.22 5.35
C ASN A 35 -12.94 11.78 5.55
N ASP A 36 -12.42 11.80 6.78
CA ASP A 36 -11.00 11.51 7.05
C ASP A 36 -10.64 10.06 6.74
N MET A 37 -11.52 9.14 7.14
CA MET A 37 -11.33 7.70 6.92
C MET A 37 -11.39 7.37 5.42
N GLU A 38 -12.32 7.97 4.68
CA GLU A 38 -12.43 7.82 3.23
C GLU A 38 -11.21 8.36 2.49
N LEU A 39 -10.62 9.46 2.98
CA LEU A 39 -9.41 10.06 2.43
C LEU A 39 -8.20 9.15 2.62
N ASP A 40 -8.04 8.55 3.80
CA ASP A 40 -6.96 7.61 4.09
C ASP A 40 -7.01 6.41 3.13
N TYR A 41 -8.19 5.81 2.91
CA TYR A 41 -8.34 4.69 1.98
C TYR A 41 -8.19 5.09 0.51
N SER A 42 -8.71 6.26 0.13
CA SER A 42 -8.55 6.77 -1.24
C SER A 42 -7.08 7.04 -1.54
N SER A 43 -6.34 7.65 -0.60
CA SER A 43 -4.91 7.93 -0.76
C SER A 43 -4.09 6.65 -0.86
N ALA A 44 -4.42 5.61 -0.08
CA ALA A 44 -3.78 4.30 -0.18
C ALA A 44 -3.96 3.69 -1.58
N ALA A 45 -5.18 3.72 -2.13
CA ALA A 45 -5.46 3.21 -3.47
C ALA A 45 -4.65 3.97 -4.56
N ILE A 46 -4.53 5.29 -4.44
CA ILE A 46 -3.72 6.12 -5.34
C ILE A 46 -2.24 5.74 -5.26
N VAL A 47 -1.67 5.65 -4.05
CA VAL A 47 -0.24 5.37 -3.85
C VAL A 47 0.12 3.97 -4.36
N ILE A 48 -0.70 2.96 -4.05
CA ILE A 48 -0.49 1.59 -4.53
C ILE A 48 -0.63 1.52 -6.05
N GLY A 49 -1.69 2.14 -6.61
CA GLY A 49 -1.94 2.17 -8.05
C GLY A 49 -0.81 2.85 -8.84
N PHE A 50 -0.34 4.01 -8.36
CA PHE A 50 0.79 4.71 -8.96
C PHE A 50 2.08 3.88 -8.89
N SER A 51 2.35 3.28 -7.72
CA SER A 51 3.54 2.45 -7.53
C SER A 51 3.51 1.18 -8.39
N LEU A 52 2.33 0.62 -8.66
CA LEU A 52 2.15 -0.49 -9.61
C LEU A 52 2.52 -0.06 -11.04
N ILE A 53 2.06 1.11 -11.49
CA ILE A 53 2.43 1.65 -12.81
C ILE A 53 3.95 1.77 -12.91
N VAL A 54 4.60 2.44 -11.95
CA VAL A 54 6.06 2.61 -11.94
C VAL A 54 6.79 1.26 -11.96
N SER A 55 6.30 0.28 -11.20
CA SER A 55 6.89 -1.06 -11.14
C SER A 55 6.80 -1.78 -12.49
N ILE A 56 5.66 -1.71 -13.18
CA ILE A 56 5.49 -2.30 -14.53
C ILE A 56 6.44 -1.62 -15.51
N LEU A 57 6.42 -0.28 -15.59
CA LEU A 57 7.26 0.46 -16.54
C LEU A 57 8.75 0.16 -16.35
N LYS A 58 9.18 0.02 -15.09
CA LYS A 58 10.56 -0.33 -14.73
C LYS A 58 10.88 -1.78 -15.08
N ALA A 59 10.03 -2.73 -14.70
CA ALA A 59 10.26 -4.16 -14.91
C ALA A 59 10.43 -4.51 -16.40
N PHE A 60 9.58 -3.93 -17.25
CA PHE A 60 9.63 -4.14 -18.70
C PHE A 60 10.57 -3.16 -19.43
N SER A 61 11.27 -2.28 -18.71
CA SER A 61 12.20 -1.29 -19.27
C SER A 61 11.61 -0.49 -20.45
N ILE A 62 10.35 -0.07 -20.33
CA ILE A 62 9.59 0.58 -21.41
C ILE A 62 10.15 1.98 -21.68
N LYS A 63 10.70 2.19 -22.89
CA LYS A 63 11.26 3.48 -23.33
C LYS A 63 10.28 4.34 -24.11
N SER A 64 9.42 3.72 -24.91
CA SER A 64 8.43 4.41 -25.75
C SER A 64 7.38 5.12 -24.90
N GLU A 65 7.18 6.42 -25.15
CA GLU A 65 6.19 7.24 -24.46
C GLU A 65 4.76 6.74 -24.71
N ALA A 66 4.45 6.38 -25.95
CA ALA A 66 3.14 5.83 -26.31
C ALA A 66 2.83 4.55 -25.51
N THR A 67 3.80 3.64 -25.40
CA THR A 67 3.63 2.40 -24.62
C THR A 67 3.47 2.68 -23.13
N ARG A 68 4.17 3.69 -22.59
CA ARG A 68 3.98 4.10 -21.18
C ARG A 68 2.55 4.58 -20.93
N VAL A 69 2.00 5.39 -21.83
CA VAL A 69 0.62 5.87 -21.75
C VAL A 69 -0.37 4.72 -21.88
N MET A 70 -0.17 3.81 -22.83
CA MET A 70 -1.03 2.64 -23.02
C MET A 70 -1.11 1.74 -21.77
N VAL A 71 -0.02 1.62 -21.01
CA VAL A 71 0.02 0.85 -19.76
C VAL A 71 -0.56 1.64 -18.58
N ALA A 72 -0.23 2.93 -18.46
CA ALA A 72 -0.64 3.75 -17.33
C ALA A 72 -2.13 4.13 -17.38
N ALA A 73 -2.66 4.50 -18.55
CA ALA A 73 -4.03 4.97 -18.73
C ALA A 73 -5.10 4.00 -18.18
N PRO A 74 -5.09 2.69 -18.47
CA PRO A 74 -6.11 1.77 -17.94
C PRO A 74 -6.00 1.61 -16.42
N LEU A 75 -4.80 1.64 -15.85
CA LEU A 75 -4.60 1.56 -14.40
C LEU A 75 -5.06 2.83 -13.68
N ILE A 76 -4.79 4.01 -14.25
CA ILE A 76 -5.30 5.29 -13.74
C ILE A 76 -6.83 5.30 -13.80
N ALA A 77 -7.42 4.88 -14.93
CA ALA A 77 -8.87 4.81 -15.09
C ALA A 77 -9.50 3.86 -14.06
N PHE A 78 -8.89 2.68 -13.84
CA PHE A 78 -9.34 1.74 -12.81
C PHE A 78 -9.31 2.36 -11.40
N VAL A 79 -8.19 2.92 -10.98
CA VAL A 79 -8.04 3.53 -9.66
C VAL A 79 -9.02 4.69 -9.48
N THR A 80 -9.19 5.51 -10.51
CA THR A 80 -10.11 6.66 -10.48
C THR A 80 -11.55 6.20 -10.34
N ASN A 81 -11.99 5.24 -11.17
CA ASN A 81 -13.34 4.69 -11.08
C ASN A 81 -13.60 3.99 -9.75
N HIS A 82 -12.60 3.28 -9.22
CA HIS A 82 -12.68 2.63 -7.91
C HIS A 82 -12.87 3.66 -6.77
N ILE A 83 -12.09 4.76 -6.78
CA ILE A 83 -12.24 5.83 -5.80
C ILE A 83 -13.58 6.54 -5.95
N LEU A 84 -14.01 6.83 -7.18
CA LEU A 84 -15.31 7.45 -7.45
C LEU A 84 -16.46 6.55 -6.99
N TYR A 85 -16.37 5.24 -7.19
CA TYR A 85 -17.35 4.27 -6.69
C TYR A 85 -17.44 4.33 -5.15
N LEU A 86 -16.29 4.29 -4.47
CA LEU A 86 -16.24 4.33 -2.99
C LEU A 86 -16.72 5.66 -2.42
N LYS A 87 -16.45 6.79 -3.08
CA LYS A 87 -16.86 8.12 -2.61
C LYS A 87 -18.31 8.48 -2.96
N CYS A 88 -18.75 8.18 -4.18
CA CYS A 88 -20.02 8.70 -4.70
C CYS A 88 -21.18 7.71 -4.56
N TYR A 89 -20.92 6.41 -4.43
CA TYR A 89 -21.96 5.39 -4.40
C TYR A 89 -22.15 4.82 -3.01
N GLN A 90 -21.24 3.93 -2.58
CA GLN A 90 -21.23 3.36 -1.24
C GLN A 90 -19.80 3.07 -0.83
N PHE A 91 -19.44 3.54 0.37
CA PHE A 91 -18.15 3.25 0.96
C PHE A 91 -18.12 1.80 1.45
N ASP A 92 -17.55 0.91 0.65
CA ASP A 92 -17.29 -0.50 0.99
C ASP A 92 -15.80 -0.71 1.28
N TYR A 93 -15.48 -0.84 2.57
CA TYR A 93 -14.13 -1.08 3.04
C TYR A 93 -13.57 -2.42 2.55
N ASP A 94 -14.37 -3.49 2.58
CA ASP A 94 -13.91 -4.83 2.21
C ASP A 94 -13.57 -4.88 0.71
N LEU A 95 -14.34 -4.16 -0.12
CA LEU A 95 -14.02 -3.98 -1.54
C LEU A 95 -12.71 -3.19 -1.71
N ASN A 96 -12.56 -2.06 -1.01
CA ASN A 96 -11.34 -1.27 -1.09
C ASN A 96 -10.12 -2.09 -0.70
N MET A 97 -10.25 -2.88 0.36
CA MET A 97 -9.19 -3.71 0.88
C MET A 97 -8.75 -4.76 -0.13
N LYS A 98 -9.70 -5.48 -0.73
CA LYS A 98 -9.42 -6.47 -1.77
C LYS A 98 -8.75 -5.84 -2.98
N ALA A 99 -9.24 -4.69 -3.46
CA ALA A 99 -8.67 -4.00 -4.60
C ALA A 99 -7.21 -3.55 -4.33
N CYS A 100 -6.97 -2.93 -3.17
CA CYS A 100 -5.63 -2.51 -2.76
C CYS A 100 -4.68 -3.70 -2.57
N ALA A 101 -5.13 -4.77 -1.91
CA ALA A 101 -4.33 -5.97 -1.71
C ALA A 101 -3.96 -6.64 -3.05
N MET A 102 -4.90 -6.75 -4.00
CA MET A 102 -4.61 -7.31 -5.34
C MET A 102 -3.57 -6.48 -6.10
N MET A 103 -3.72 -5.15 -6.13
CA MET A 103 -2.73 -4.26 -6.75
C MET A 103 -1.37 -4.36 -6.05
N GLY A 104 -1.36 -4.43 -4.72
CA GLY A 104 -0.16 -4.59 -3.91
C GLY A 104 0.58 -5.90 -4.20
N VAL A 105 -0.15 -7.03 -4.23
CA VAL A 105 0.42 -8.35 -4.56
C VAL A 105 1.00 -8.34 -5.97
N ALA A 106 0.29 -7.81 -6.95
CA ALA A 106 0.80 -7.69 -8.31
C ALA A 106 2.11 -6.89 -8.35
N LYS A 107 2.16 -5.76 -7.63
CA LYS A 107 3.35 -4.91 -7.53
C LYS A 107 4.54 -5.64 -6.88
N VAL A 108 4.31 -6.36 -5.79
CA VAL A 108 5.32 -7.17 -5.07
C VAL A 108 5.89 -8.25 -5.98
N LEU A 109 5.01 -8.98 -6.71
CA LEU A 109 5.44 -10.02 -7.64
C LEU A 109 6.30 -9.45 -8.79
N ILE A 110 5.85 -8.35 -9.41
CA ILE A 110 6.58 -7.71 -10.50
C ILE A 110 7.95 -7.22 -10.02
N SER A 111 8.00 -6.57 -8.86
CA SER A 111 9.24 -6.03 -8.28
C SER A 111 10.20 -7.15 -7.88
N GLY A 112 9.70 -8.23 -7.27
CA GLY A 112 10.50 -9.38 -6.88
C GLY A 112 11.07 -10.14 -8.08
N VAL A 113 10.27 -10.38 -9.12
CA VAL A 113 10.75 -11.00 -10.37
C VAL A 113 11.81 -10.13 -11.03
N TRP A 114 11.58 -8.82 -11.12
CA TRP A 114 12.57 -7.91 -11.70
C TRP A 114 13.85 -7.85 -10.86
N ALA A 115 13.76 -7.79 -9.52
CA ALA A 115 14.93 -7.82 -8.64
C ALA A 115 15.75 -9.09 -8.84
N ARG A 116 15.09 -10.25 -9.03
CA ARG A 116 15.75 -11.53 -9.25
C ARG A 116 16.50 -11.61 -10.58
N ILE A 117 15.96 -11.02 -11.65
CA ILE A 117 16.50 -11.14 -13.01
C ILE A 117 17.51 -10.03 -13.32
N SER A 118 17.32 -8.83 -12.78
CA SER A 118 18.03 -7.62 -13.22
C SER A 118 19.50 -7.53 -12.82
N ASN A 119 19.96 -8.30 -11.81
CA ASN A 119 21.31 -8.19 -11.24
C ASN A 119 21.73 -6.73 -11.00
N HIS A 120 20.78 -5.90 -10.54
CA HIS A 120 21.00 -4.47 -10.38
C HIS A 120 21.92 -4.23 -9.18
N PRO A 121 22.91 -3.30 -9.24
CA PRO A 121 23.86 -3.07 -8.14
C PRO A 121 23.19 -2.72 -6.80
N PHE A 122 21.95 -2.26 -6.83
CA PHE A 122 21.16 -1.90 -5.66
C PHE A 122 19.98 -2.84 -5.39
N GLU A 123 20.05 -4.09 -5.85
CA GLU A 123 18.99 -5.11 -5.70
C GLU A 123 18.55 -5.37 -4.25
N TRP A 124 19.47 -5.25 -3.29
CA TRP A 124 19.15 -5.44 -1.87
C TRP A 124 18.09 -4.46 -1.37
N LYS A 125 18.10 -3.21 -1.86
CA LYS A 125 17.09 -2.19 -1.47
C LYS A 125 15.72 -2.58 -1.97
N ILE A 126 15.64 -3.10 -3.20
CA ILE A 126 14.38 -3.57 -3.79
C ILE A 126 13.87 -4.79 -3.03
N TRP A 127 14.75 -5.73 -2.66
CA TRP A 127 14.36 -6.89 -1.85
C TRP A 127 13.80 -6.47 -0.49
N VAL A 128 14.47 -5.55 0.21
CA VAL A 128 13.98 -5.02 1.50
C VAL A 128 12.62 -4.35 1.33
N VAL A 129 12.43 -3.53 0.29
CA VAL A 129 11.13 -2.89 0.01
C VAL A 129 10.05 -3.92 -0.32
N THR A 130 10.37 -4.89 -1.18
CA THR A 130 9.42 -5.92 -1.64
C THR A 130 8.95 -6.81 -0.48
N ILE A 131 9.88 -7.21 0.41
CA ILE A 131 9.54 -7.97 1.62
C ILE A 131 8.73 -7.11 2.58
N GLY A 132 9.13 -5.86 2.81
CA GLY A 132 8.41 -4.93 3.68
C GLY A 132 6.97 -4.68 3.23
N GLU A 133 6.74 -4.48 1.93
CA GLU A 133 5.40 -4.33 1.37
C GLU A 133 4.58 -5.62 1.44
N GLY A 134 5.22 -6.79 1.26
CA GLY A 134 4.58 -8.09 1.50
C GLY A 134 4.09 -8.24 2.95
N LEU A 135 4.90 -7.80 3.92
CA LEU A 135 4.52 -7.78 5.33
C LEU A 135 3.36 -6.81 5.60
N ILE A 136 3.37 -5.62 4.98
CA ILE A 136 2.26 -4.67 5.09
C ILE A 136 0.95 -5.31 4.60
N ILE A 137 0.96 -5.94 3.42
CA ILE A 137 -0.22 -6.63 2.88
C ILE A 137 -0.66 -7.77 3.81
N LEU A 138 0.29 -8.53 4.37
CA LEU A 138 -0.03 -9.62 5.31
C LEU A 138 -0.75 -9.11 6.56
N PHE A 139 -0.22 -8.07 7.21
CA PHE A 139 -0.85 -7.47 8.39
C PHE A 139 -2.21 -6.87 8.03
N GLN A 140 -2.31 -6.27 6.86
CA GLN A 140 -3.54 -5.69 6.34
C GLN A 140 -4.65 -6.75 6.07
N ILE A 141 -4.29 -7.98 5.68
CA ILE A 141 -5.24 -9.10 5.54
C ILE A 141 -5.61 -9.70 6.88
N TYR A 142 -4.65 -9.81 7.81
CA TYR A 142 -4.86 -10.44 9.12
C TYR A 142 -5.76 -9.60 10.05
N ASP A 143 -5.74 -8.26 9.91
CA ASP A 143 -6.68 -7.29 10.53
C ASP A 143 -7.09 -7.62 11.99
N PHE A 144 -6.10 -7.84 12.86
CA PHE A 144 -6.34 -8.18 14.25
C PHE A 144 -6.65 -6.95 15.14
N PRO A 145 -7.49 -7.12 16.18
CA PRO A 145 -7.90 -6.03 17.06
C PRO A 145 -6.73 -5.49 17.92
N PRO A 146 -6.82 -4.24 18.42
CA PRO A 146 -5.72 -3.60 19.15
C PRO A 146 -5.35 -4.36 20.43
N TYR A 147 -4.13 -4.89 20.48
CA TYR A 147 -3.54 -5.45 21.68
C TYR A 147 -3.20 -4.33 22.67
N LYS A 148 -3.78 -4.42 23.88
CA LYS A 148 -3.65 -3.41 24.96
C LYS A 148 -4.05 -1.97 24.56
N GLY A 149 -4.85 -1.81 23.50
CA GLY A 149 -5.32 -0.51 23.04
C GLY A 149 -4.31 0.35 22.27
N PHE A 150 -3.10 -0.16 22.00
CA PHE A 150 -2.04 0.59 21.30
C PHE A 150 -1.53 -0.08 20.03
N LEU A 151 -1.53 -1.41 19.97
CA LEU A 151 -0.92 -2.19 18.87
C LEU A 151 -1.99 -2.96 18.11
N ASP A 152 -2.43 -2.45 16.96
CA ASP A 152 -3.26 -3.18 16.00
C ASP A 152 -2.47 -3.50 14.71
N ALA A 153 -3.08 -4.30 13.84
CA ALA A 153 -2.53 -4.62 12.52
C ALA A 153 -2.20 -3.37 11.70
N HIS A 154 -3.02 -2.33 11.84
CA HIS A 154 -2.90 -1.09 11.09
C HIS A 154 -1.71 -0.25 11.57
N ALA A 155 -1.50 -0.13 12.87
CA ALA A 155 -0.36 0.55 13.48
C ALA A 155 0.97 -0.14 13.12
N ILE A 156 1.01 -1.47 13.11
CA ILE A 156 2.19 -2.23 12.66
C ILE A 156 2.44 -1.97 11.17
N SER A 157 1.39 -1.99 10.35
CA SER A 157 1.50 -1.70 8.91
C SER A 157 2.07 -0.29 8.67
N HIS A 158 1.61 0.72 9.40
CA HIS A 158 2.16 2.09 9.35
C HIS A 158 3.60 2.16 9.85
N ALA A 159 3.94 1.43 10.92
CA ALA A 159 5.31 1.39 11.43
C ALA A 159 6.29 0.78 10.42
N ILE A 160 5.83 -0.18 9.60
CA ILE A 160 6.64 -0.78 8.52
C ILE A 160 6.71 0.17 7.31
N VAL A 161 5.63 0.87 6.97
CA VAL A 161 5.61 1.72 5.76
C VAL A 161 6.63 2.84 5.84
N VAL A 162 6.85 3.45 7.02
CA VAL A 162 7.79 4.58 7.20
C VAL A 162 9.22 4.24 6.76
N PRO A 163 9.90 3.23 7.34
CA PRO A 163 11.25 2.86 6.91
C PRO A 163 11.27 2.30 5.48
N VAL A 164 10.22 1.58 5.06
CA VAL A 164 10.13 1.05 3.68
C VAL A 164 10.09 2.18 2.66
N SER A 165 9.30 3.23 2.89
CA SER A 165 9.22 4.41 2.03
C SER A 165 10.56 5.14 1.95
N TYR A 166 11.28 5.25 3.06
CA TYR A 166 12.62 5.86 3.06
C TYR A 166 13.62 5.06 2.19
N ILE A 167 13.67 3.74 2.36
CA ILE A 167 14.56 2.88 1.56
C ILE A 167 14.17 2.89 0.09
N TRP A 168 12.87 2.90 -0.21
CA TRP A 168 12.36 3.02 -1.57
C TRP A 168 12.82 4.32 -2.24
N TRP A 169 12.76 5.44 -1.52
CA TRP A 169 13.23 6.72 -2.06
C TRP A 169 14.74 6.74 -2.29
N SER A 170 15.51 6.17 -1.36
CA SER A 170 16.94 5.98 -1.53
C SER A 170 17.27 5.09 -2.74
N PHE A 171 16.48 4.06 -3.01
CA PHE A 171 16.64 3.23 -4.20
C PHE A 171 16.37 4.01 -5.50
N ILE A 172 15.31 4.81 -5.55
CA ILE A 172 14.97 5.63 -6.72
C ILE A 172 16.10 6.62 -7.03
N HIS A 173 16.64 7.27 -6.00
CA HIS A 173 17.79 8.16 -6.15
C HIS A 173 18.98 7.43 -6.80
N ASP A 174 19.38 6.29 -6.24
CA ASP A 174 20.55 5.53 -6.72
C ASP A 174 20.33 4.94 -8.12
N ASP A 175 19.12 4.47 -8.44
CA ASP A 175 18.75 3.99 -9.77
C ASP A 175 18.84 5.12 -10.82
N SER A 176 18.42 6.33 -10.46
CA SER A 176 18.47 7.50 -11.35
C SER A 176 19.92 7.92 -11.64
N GLU A 177 20.78 7.89 -10.63
CA GLU A 177 22.20 8.20 -10.75
C GLU A 177 22.92 7.14 -11.60
N TYR A 178 22.65 5.85 -11.33
CA TYR A 178 23.20 4.73 -12.09
C TYR A 178 22.82 4.79 -13.57
N ARG A 179 21.54 5.06 -13.87
CA ARG A 179 21.05 5.21 -15.25
C ARG A 179 21.74 6.38 -15.96
N THR A 180 21.82 7.53 -15.31
CA THR A 180 22.45 8.73 -15.88
C THR A 180 23.92 8.48 -16.21
N LYS A 181 24.69 7.91 -15.26
CA LYS A 181 26.10 7.56 -15.48
C LYS A 181 26.29 6.57 -16.63
N THR A 182 25.41 5.59 -16.74
CA THR A 182 25.45 4.59 -17.83
C THR A 182 25.18 5.22 -19.19
N LEU A 183 24.22 6.15 -19.29
CA LEU A 183 23.94 6.88 -20.53
C LEU A 183 25.10 7.78 -20.93
N MET A 184 25.68 8.53 -19.98
CA MET A 184 26.84 9.39 -20.25
C MET A 184 28.05 8.60 -20.73
N ARG A 185 28.31 7.42 -20.16
CA ARG A 185 29.39 6.53 -20.61
C ARG A 185 29.18 5.98 -22.03
N LYS A 186 27.93 5.79 -22.46
CA LYS A 186 27.61 5.31 -23.82
C LYS A 186 27.63 6.41 -24.87
N ALA A 187 27.49 7.67 -24.46
CA ALA A 187 27.51 8.82 -25.35
C ALA A 187 28.92 9.35 -25.63
N LYS A 188 29.93 8.85 -24.91
CA LYS A 188 31.36 9.16 -25.09
C LYS A 188 32.03 8.06 -25.89
#